data_AF-A0A6L4ZTH2-F1
#
_entry.id   AF-A0A6L4ZTH2-F1
#
_cell.length_a   1.000
_cell.length_b   1.000
_cell.length_c   1.000
_cell.angle_alpha   90.00
_cell.angle_beta   90.00
_cell.angle_gamma   90.00
#
_symmetry.space_group_name_H-M   'P 1'
#
loop_
_entity.id
_entity.type
_entity.pdbx_description
1 polymer ?
#
loop_
_entity_poly.entity_id
_entity_poly.type
_entity_poly.pdbx_seq_one_letter_code
_entity_poly.pdbx_strand_id
1 'polypeptide(L)'
;MTAPGPILTERDSSILVDIYRYRYLSISQIMQLYFPSLQTTYRRLRALTKLGMVKGYRAPNIPDSIYYLDGKGAEVVAQALKLSLEDLGWHRTSRSPKDYYFLQHFLQVNDFRIALSLTCPSVALSLTGFIPEYFTEKTHQGELKKYIKDIVCNIHNPEEHISHTPDAVFALAKNQATGLFFLEVDRGTEVISDENKGVLKSVKFYLNYFKTGSYQRYQTDFNCNPFRGFRALFVTTSATRIANIREVISNFPFEEKPKRFIWFTEQKNINPKTIFQDIWQTADAEDNNRYRIG
;
A
#
# COMPACT_ATOMS: atom_id res chain seq x y z
N MET A 1 -11.19 -19.36 -42.55
CA MET A 1 -11.83 -18.36 -41.67
C MET A 1 -11.10 -18.37 -40.34
N THR A 2 -10.33 -17.33 -40.03
CA THR A 2 -9.71 -17.17 -38.71
C THR A 2 -10.81 -16.87 -37.69
N ALA A 3 -10.82 -17.59 -36.56
CA ALA A 3 -11.77 -17.32 -35.48
C ALA A 3 -11.71 -15.84 -35.09
N PRO A 4 -12.85 -15.16 -34.86
CA PRO A 4 -12.84 -13.76 -34.44
C PRO A 4 -11.99 -13.62 -33.18
N GLY A 5 -11.13 -12.61 -33.18
CA GLY A 5 -10.25 -12.30 -32.05
C GLY A 5 -11.06 -12.05 -30.76
N PRO A 6 -10.47 -12.28 -29.58
CA PRO A 6 -11.17 -12.07 -28.32
C PRO A 6 -11.68 -10.62 -28.20
N ILE A 7 -13.00 -10.47 -28.02
CA ILE A 7 -13.66 -9.18 -27.78
C ILE A 7 -13.40 -8.75 -26.33
N LEU A 8 -13.03 -7.48 -26.14
CA LEU A 8 -12.78 -6.88 -24.83
C LEU A 8 -14.11 -6.76 -24.06
N THR A 9 -14.11 -7.14 -22.79
CA THR A 9 -15.27 -7.04 -21.89
C THR A 9 -15.10 -5.93 -20.86
N GLU A 10 -16.18 -5.53 -20.19
CA GLU A 10 -16.13 -4.57 -19.07
C GLU A 10 -15.21 -5.06 -17.93
N ARG A 11 -15.21 -6.37 -17.66
CA ARG A 11 -14.29 -6.99 -16.71
C ARG A 11 -12.83 -6.80 -17.14
N ASP A 12 -12.53 -6.95 -18.43
CA ASP A 12 -11.18 -6.76 -18.92
C ASP A 12 -10.73 -5.30 -18.75
N SER A 13 -11.61 -4.34 -19.00
CA SER A 13 -11.34 -2.93 -18.73
C SER A 13 -11.06 -2.68 -17.24
N SER A 14 -11.83 -3.29 -16.35
CA SER A 14 -11.63 -3.20 -14.89
C SER A 14 -10.28 -3.80 -14.47
N ILE A 15 -9.94 -4.99 -14.98
CA ILE A 15 -8.64 -5.64 -14.75
C ILE A 15 -7.48 -4.72 -15.17
N LEU A 16 -7.58 -4.08 -16.33
CA LEU A 16 -6.53 -3.19 -16.84
C LEU A 16 -6.38 -1.95 -15.96
N VAL A 17 -7.50 -1.34 -15.54
CA VAL A 17 -7.49 -0.19 -14.62
C VAL A 17 -6.85 -0.57 -13.29
N ASP A 18 -7.15 -1.75 -12.74
CA ASP A 18 -6.52 -2.20 -11.51
C ASP A 18 -5.04 -2.55 -11.71
N ILE A 19 -4.64 -3.23 -12.79
CA ILE A 19 -3.22 -3.46 -13.07
C ILE A 19 -2.46 -2.14 -13.17
N TYR A 20 -3.07 -1.09 -13.72
CA TYR A 20 -2.50 0.26 -13.70
C TYR A 20 -2.39 0.81 -12.27
N ARG A 21 -3.50 0.83 -11.52
CA ARG A 21 -3.57 1.39 -10.15
C ARG A 21 -2.71 0.68 -9.13
N TYR A 22 -2.52 -0.63 -9.29
CA TYR A 22 -1.69 -1.49 -8.46
C TYR A 22 -0.27 -1.64 -9.03
N ARG A 23 0.01 -1.12 -10.23
CA ARG A 23 1.26 -1.22 -11.02
C ARG A 23 1.69 -2.63 -11.44
N TYR A 24 1.67 -3.58 -10.51
CA TYR A 24 1.97 -5.00 -10.70
C TYR A 24 0.97 -5.84 -9.93
N LEU A 25 0.43 -6.89 -10.53
CA LEU A 25 -0.41 -7.86 -9.83
C LEU A 25 0.04 -9.28 -10.13
N SER A 26 0.04 -10.13 -9.12
CA SER A 26 0.21 -11.56 -9.30
C SER A 26 -1.05 -12.18 -9.92
N ILE A 27 -0.92 -13.35 -10.54
CA ILE A 27 -2.09 -14.08 -11.04
C ILE A 27 -3.09 -14.42 -9.93
N SER A 28 -2.63 -14.77 -8.72
CA SER A 28 -3.51 -15.05 -7.59
C SER A 28 -4.23 -13.79 -7.11
N GLN A 29 -3.57 -12.63 -7.12
CA GLN A 29 -4.20 -11.34 -6.80
C GLN A 29 -5.28 -10.97 -7.82
N ILE A 30 -4.98 -11.13 -9.12
CA ILE A 30 -5.98 -10.89 -10.20
C ILE A 30 -7.14 -11.87 -10.07
N MET A 31 -6.87 -13.13 -9.74
CA MET A 31 -7.90 -14.12 -9.49
C MET A 31 -8.80 -13.66 -8.34
N GLN A 32 -8.22 -13.32 -7.19
CA GLN A 32 -8.95 -12.89 -5.99
C GLN A 32 -9.89 -11.72 -6.26
N LEU A 33 -9.48 -10.79 -7.14
CA LEU A 33 -10.30 -9.64 -7.52
C LEU A 33 -11.41 -9.97 -8.54
N TYR A 34 -11.18 -10.86 -9.50
CA TYR A 34 -11.99 -10.93 -10.73
C TYR A 34 -12.47 -12.31 -11.17
N PHE A 35 -11.95 -13.40 -10.59
CA PHE A 35 -12.18 -14.74 -11.10
C PHE A 35 -12.34 -15.80 -10.00
N PRO A 36 -13.14 -16.85 -10.26
CA PRO A 36 -13.32 -17.94 -9.30
C PRO A 36 -12.16 -18.92 -9.25
N SER A 37 -11.24 -18.92 -10.23
CA SER A 37 -10.15 -19.89 -10.31
C SER A 37 -8.93 -19.42 -11.09
N LEU A 38 -7.76 -20.01 -10.79
CA LEU A 38 -6.51 -19.73 -11.50
C LEU A 38 -6.60 -20.09 -12.99
N GLN A 39 -7.28 -21.19 -13.33
CA GLN A 39 -7.41 -21.63 -14.72
C GLN A 39 -8.16 -20.61 -15.58
N THR A 40 -9.26 -20.07 -15.07
CA THR A 40 -10.06 -19.06 -15.80
C THR A 40 -9.30 -17.74 -15.90
N THR A 41 -8.61 -17.35 -14.83
CA THR A 41 -7.71 -16.18 -14.80
C THR A 41 -6.61 -16.29 -15.85
N TYR A 42 -5.89 -17.43 -15.88
CA TYR A 42 -4.78 -17.67 -16.80
C TYR A 42 -5.25 -17.61 -18.26
N ARG A 43 -6.38 -18.25 -18.57
CA ARG A 43 -6.97 -18.22 -19.92
C ARG A 43 -7.25 -16.79 -20.37
N ARG A 44 -7.80 -15.96 -19.48
CA ARG A 44 -8.12 -14.56 -19.80
C ARG A 44 -6.88 -13.69 -19.94
N LEU A 45 -5.93 -13.78 -19.00
CA LEU A 45 -4.68 -13.02 -19.08
C LEU A 45 -3.86 -13.39 -20.32
N ARG A 46 -3.87 -14.66 -20.74
CA ARG A 46 -3.23 -15.08 -22.00
C ARG A 46 -3.87 -14.41 -23.23
N ALA A 47 -5.20 -14.26 -23.25
CA ALA A 47 -5.88 -13.53 -24.32
C ALA A 47 -5.51 -12.04 -24.31
N LEU A 48 -5.49 -11.40 -23.14
CA LEU A 48 -5.09 -10.00 -22.99
C LEU A 48 -3.62 -9.76 -23.37
N THR A 49 -2.72 -10.71 -23.08
CA THR A 49 -1.33 -10.65 -23.54
C THR A 49 -1.20 -10.74 -25.05
N LYS A 50 -1.94 -11.64 -25.71
CA LYS A 50 -1.96 -11.72 -27.18
C LYS A 50 -2.46 -10.43 -27.83
N LEU A 51 -3.37 -9.72 -27.16
CA LEU A 51 -3.87 -8.42 -27.61
C LEU A 51 -2.90 -7.26 -27.32
N GLY A 52 -1.79 -7.47 -26.59
CA GLY A 52 -0.86 -6.41 -26.19
C GLY A 52 -1.40 -5.49 -25.10
N MET A 53 -2.35 -5.98 -24.30
CA MET A 53 -2.99 -5.22 -23.21
C MET A 53 -2.20 -5.32 -21.90
N VAL A 54 -1.62 -6.49 -21.64
CA VAL A 54 -0.77 -6.75 -20.46
C VAL A 54 0.44 -7.58 -20.87
N LYS A 55 1.53 -7.46 -20.11
CA LYS A 55 2.66 -8.39 -20.19
C LYS A 55 2.79 -9.15 -18.87
N GLY A 56 3.06 -10.44 -18.98
CA GLY A 56 3.35 -11.32 -17.85
C GLY A 56 4.82 -11.71 -17.81
N TYR A 57 5.38 -11.86 -16.62
CA TYR A 57 6.72 -12.42 -16.40
C TYR A 57 6.75 -13.30 -15.15
N ARG A 58 7.82 -14.08 -15.01
CA ARG A 58 8.14 -14.86 -13.82
C ARG A 58 9.32 -14.21 -13.11
N ALA A 59 9.30 -14.22 -11.79
CA ALA A 59 10.40 -13.74 -10.97
C ALA A 59 10.90 -14.91 -10.08
N PRO A 60 12.21 -14.97 -9.75
CA PRO A 60 12.73 -15.94 -8.80
C PRO A 60 11.97 -15.88 -7.48
N ASN A 61 11.75 -17.04 -6.84
CA ASN A 61 11.11 -17.15 -5.51
C ASN A 61 9.71 -16.50 -5.40
N ILE A 62 9.05 -16.23 -6.52
CA ILE A 62 7.63 -15.88 -6.58
C ILE A 62 6.93 -16.95 -7.44
N PRO A 63 6.05 -17.78 -6.83
CA PRO A 63 5.42 -18.89 -7.54
C PRO A 63 4.42 -18.44 -8.61
N ASP A 64 3.97 -17.19 -8.54
CA ASP A 64 2.96 -16.60 -9.43
C ASP A 64 3.57 -15.91 -10.66
N SER A 65 2.81 -15.88 -11.75
CA SER A 65 3.08 -14.96 -12.85
C SER A 65 2.67 -13.57 -12.44
N ILE A 66 3.48 -12.58 -12.80
CA ILE A 66 3.27 -11.18 -12.44
C ILE A 66 2.95 -10.42 -13.71
N TYR A 67 1.89 -9.62 -13.66
CA TYR A 67 1.34 -8.90 -14.78
C TYR A 67 1.43 -7.39 -14.56
N TYR A 68 1.73 -6.67 -15.64
CA TYR A 68 1.73 -5.22 -15.70
C TYR A 68 1.15 -4.74 -17.04
N LEU A 69 0.75 -3.46 -17.07
CA LEU A 69 0.06 -2.87 -18.21
C LEU A 69 0.99 -2.73 -19.43
N ASP A 70 0.48 -3.08 -20.62
CA ASP A 70 1.17 -2.90 -21.89
C ASP A 70 0.52 -1.79 -22.74
N GLY A 71 1.13 -1.40 -23.86
CA GLY A 71 0.77 -0.18 -24.61
C GLY A 71 -0.71 -0.06 -24.97
N LYS A 72 -1.30 -1.10 -25.58
CA LYS A 72 -2.73 -1.08 -25.92
C LYS A 72 -3.62 -1.09 -24.67
N GLY A 73 -3.14 -1.70 -23.58
CA GLY A 73 -3.83 -1.67 -22.30
C GLY A 73 -3.86 -0.28 -21.70
N ALA A 74 -2.77 0.47 -21.83
CA ALA A 74 -2.71 1.87 -21.40
C ALA A 74 -3.71 2.75 -22.14
N GLU A 75 -3.90 2.54 -23.44
CA GLU A 75 -4.92 3.24 -24.24
C GLU A 75 -6.34 2.96 -23.72
N VAL A 76 -6.64 1.69 -23.42
CA VAL A 76 -7.92 1.29 -22.83
C VAL A 76 -8.13 1.92 -21.45
N VAL A 77 -7.09 1.94 -20.60
CA VAL A 77 -7.16 2.55 -19.28
C VAL A 77 -7.38 4.07 -19.38
N ALA A 78 -6.65 4.75 -20.26
CA ALA A 78 -6.82 6.19 -20.50
C ALA A 78 -8.27 6.51 -20.90
N GLN A 79 -8.82 5.74 -21.85
CA GLN A 79 -10.22 5.87 -22.25
C GLN A 79 -11.19 5.62 -21.09
N ALA A 80 -10.98 4.56 -20.30
CA ALA A 80 -11.84 4.21 -19.18
C ALA A 80 -11.82 5.28 -18.07
N LEU A 81 -10.68 5.93 -17.85
CA LEU A 81 -10.50 7.02 -16.88
C LEU A 81 -10.81 8.40 -17.45
N LYS A 82 -11.17 8.51 -18.74
CA LYS A 82 -11.40 9.78 -19.46
C LYS A 82 -10.17 10.71 -19.41
N LEU A 83 -8.99 10.13 -19.53
CA LEU A 83 -7.70 10.83 -19.55
C LEU A 83 -7.04 10.66 -20.93
N SER A 84 -6.11 11.55 -21.27
CA SER A 84 -5.15 11.27 -22.34
C SER A 84 -4.09 10.25 -21.85
N LEU A 85 -3.35 9.64 -22.77
CA LEU A 85 -2.21 8.79 -22.40
C LEU A 85 -1.12 9.57 -21.66
N GLU A 86 -0.97 10.85 -21.97
CA GLU A 86 -0.01 11.74 -21.30
C GLU A 86 -0.44 12.03 -19.86
N ASP A 87 -1.72 12.37 -19.65
CA ASP A 87 -2.29 12.63 -18.33
C ASP A 87 -2.34 11.36 -17.47
N LEU A 88 -2.42 10.18 -18.09
CA LEU A 88 -2.31 8.90 -17.39
C LEU A 88 -0.92 8.72 -16.75
N GLY A 89 0.10 9.47 -17.18
CA GLY A 89 1.46 9.36 -16.66
C GLY A 89 2.10 7.99 -16.87
N TRP A 90 1.57 7.21 -17.83
CA TRP A 90 2.07 5.87 -18.13
C TRP A 90 3.21 5.93 -19.13
N HIS A 91 4.33 5.28 -18.81
CA HIS A 91 5.51 5.26 -19.69
C HIS A 91 5.99 3.83 -19.96
N ARG A 92 6.32 3.53 -21.22
CA ARG A 92 6.82 2.19 -21.62
C ARG A 92 8.13 1.80 -20.93
N THR A 93 8.96 2.77 -20.55
CA THR A 93 10.31 2.58 -19.99
C THR A 93 10.31 2.27 -18.49
N SER A 94 9.19 2.40 -17.78
CA SER A 94 9.12 2.12 -16.33
C SER A 94 9.05 0.62 -15.97
N ARG A 95 9.50 -0.27 -16.87
CA ARG A 95 9.14 -1.69 -16.85
C ARG A 95 10.17 -2.58 -16.17
N SER A 96 9.62 -3.54 -15.43
CA SER A 96 10.23 -4.54 -14.56
C SER A 96 10.80 -3.99 -13.24
N PRO A 97 10.38 -4.55 -12.09
CA PRO A 97 11.02 -4.27 -10.82
C PRO A 97 12.51 -4.64 -10.91
N LYS A 98 13.37 -3.74 -10.44
CA LYS A 98 14.83 -3.88 -10.54
C LYS A 98 15.38 -5.06 -9.74
N ASP A 99 14.64 -5.50 -8.71
CA ASP A 99 15.00 -6.63 -7.85
C ASP A 99 13.75 -7.38 -7.35
N TYR A 100 13.91 -8.67 -7.13
CA TYR A 100 12.97 -9.60 -6.54
C TYR A 100 12.52 -9.19 -5.12
N TYR A 101 13.43 -8.70 -4.27
CA TYR A 101 13.06 -8.32 -2.89
C TYR A 101 12.05 -7.17 -2.88
N PHE A 102 12.28 -6.18 -3.74
CA PHE A 102 11.34 -5.08 -3.97
C PHE A 102 9.99 -5.59 -4.47
N LEU A 103 9.99 -6.58 -5.37
CA LEU A 103 8.75 -7.11 -5.93
C LEU A 103 7.91 -7.89 -4.92
N GLN A 104 8.51 -8.70 -4.07
CA GLN A 104 7.75 -9.37 -3.01
C GLN A 104 7.14 -8.38 -2.02
N HIS A 105 7.92 -7.37 -1.61
CA HIS A 105 7.43 -6.26 -0.78
C HIS A 105 6.23 -5.58 -1.42
N PHE A 106 6.39 -5.22 -2.70
CA PHE A 106 5.36 -4.59 -3.50
C PHE A 106 4.06 -5.42 -3.57
N LEU A 107 4.17 -6.73 -3.79
CA LEU A 107 3.00 -7.61 -3.83
C LEU A 107 2.33 -7.71 -2.45
N GLN A 108 3.07 -7.70 -1.34
CA GLN A 108 2.49 -7.72 0.01
C GLN A 108 1.72 -6.43 0.35
N VAL A 109 2.22 -5.26 -0.07
CA VAL A 109 1.47 -3.99 0.01
C VAL A 109 0.15 -4.10 -0.79
N ASN A 110 0.20 -4.73 -1.96
CA ASN A 110 -0.99 -4.97 -2.78
C ASN A 110 -1.97 -5.96 -2.12
N ASP A 111 -1.50 -7.02 -1.45
CA ASP A 111 -2.37 -7.93 -0.69
C ASP A 111 -3.16 -7.16 0.38
N PHE A 112 -2.51 -6.23 1.08
CA PHE A 112 -3.17 -5.36 2.05
C PHE A 112 -4.25 -4.48 1.40
N ARG A 113 -3.91 -3.80 0.31
CA ARG A 113 -4.86 -2.95 -0.43
C ARG A 113 -6.03 -3.75 -1.01
N ILE A 114 -5.79 -4.96 -1.53
CA ILE A 114 -6.82 -5.87 -2.04
C ILE A 114 -7.76 -6.30 -0.90
N ALA A 115 -7.21 -6.68 0.25
CA ALA A 115 -8.01 -7.04 1.42
C ALA A 115 -8.93 -5.88 1.86
N LEU A 116 -8.43 -4.64 1.89
CA LEU A 116 -9.28 -3.47 2.16
C LEU A 116 -10.38 -3.31 1.10
N SER A 117 -10.00 -3.36 -0.18
CA SER A 117 -10.92 -3.07 -1.29
C SER A 117 -12.05 -4.08 -1.39
N LEU A 118 -11.78 -5.35 -1.10
CA LEU A 118 -12.78 -6.42 -1.14
C LEU A 118 -13.70 -6.42 0.09
N THR A 119 -13.21 -5.98 1.25
CA THR A 119 -13.97 -6.10 2.51
C THR A 119 -14.68 -4.81 2.90
N CYS A 120 -14.18 -3.62 2.54
CA CYS A 120 -14.85 -2.35 2.87
C CYS A 120 -16.37 -2.34 2.55
N PRO A 121 -16.79 -2.80 1.34
CA PRO A 121 -18.21 -2.81 0.99
C PRO A 121 -19.10 -3.65 1.91
N SER A 122 -18.56 -4.69 2.57
CA SER A 122 -19.34 -5.61 3.41
C SER A 122 -19.41 -5.19 4.89
N VAL A 123 -18.60 -4.22 5.32
CA VAL A 123 -18.51 -3.78 6.73
C VAL A 123 -18.93 -2.32 6.95
N ALA A 124 -19.66 -1.73 6.00
CA ALA A 124 -20.10 -0.33 6.03
C ALA A 124 -18.94 0.68 6.22
N LEU A 125 -17.78 0.36 5.66
CA LEU A 125 -16.63 1.25 5.56
C LEU A 125 -16.41 1.62 4.09
N SER A 126 -15.90 2.81 3.84
CA SER A 126 -15.47 3.24 2.51
C SER A 126 -13.96 3.48 2.49
N LEU A 127 -13.26 2.86 1.55
CA LEU A 127 -11.87 3.21 1.26
C LEU A 127 -11.86 4.49 0.43
N THR A 128 -11.63 5.63 1.09
CA THR A 128 -11.69 6.96 0.46
C THR A 128 -10.57 7.16 -0.56
N GLY A 129 -9.40 6.59 -0.29
CA GLY A 129 -8.26 6.63 -1.19
C GLY A 129 -7.10 5.78 -0.66
N PHE A 130 -6.18 5.45 -1.56
CA PHE A 130 -4.97 4.70 -1.25
C PHE A 130 -3.82 5.25 -2.12
N ILE A 131 -2.85 5.89 -1.48
CA ILE A 131 -1.70 6.52 -2.11
C ILE A 131 -0.47 5.65 -1.81
N PRO A 132 0.02 4.88 -2.78
CA PRO A 132 1.17 4.00 -2.57
C PRO A 132 2.50 4.76 -2.70
N GLU A 133 3.57 4.20 -2.13
CA GLU A 133 4.94 4.74 -2.13
C GLU A 133 5.47 5.09 -3.53
N TYR A 134 5.06 4.33 -4.55
CA TYR A 134 5.47 4.55 -5.93
C TYR A 134 4.72 5.69 -6.64
N PHE A 135 3.74 6.32 -6.00
CA PHE A 135 3.11 7.50 -6.57
C PHE A 135 4.07 8.69 -6.48
N THR A 136 4.35 9.30 -7.64
CA THR A 136 5.33 10.38 -7.77
C THR A 136 4.71 11.64 -8.35
N GLU A 137 5.20 12.79 -7.91
CA GLU A 137 4.89 14.10 -8.48
C GLU A 137 6.15 14.72 -9.10
N LYS A 138 5.94 15.62 -10.07
CA LYS A 138 7.01 16.46 -10.61
C LYS A 138 7.14 17.72 -9.75
N THR A 139 8.34 18.03 -9.31
CA THR A 139 8.64 19.30 -8.64
C THR A 139 8.60 20.45 -9.64
N HIS A 140 8.60 21.70 -9.15
CA HIS A 140 8.73 22.89 -9.99
C HIS A 140 10.00 22.89 -10.85
N GLN A 141 11.04 22.17 -10.43
CA GLN A 141 12.30 22.01 -11.15
C GLN A 141 12.29 20.81 -12.12
N GLY A 142 11.16 20.10 -12.24
CA GLY A 142 10.98 18.97 -13.14
C GLY A 142 11.47 17.62 -12.59
N GLU A 143 11.95 17.56 -11.35
CA GLU A 143 12.41 16.33 -10.71
C GLU A 143 11.24 15.47 -10.23
N LEU A 144 11.37 14.14 -10.33
CA LEU A 144 10.37 13.22 -9.77
C LEU A 144 10.63 12.97 -8.28
N LYS A 145 9.66 13.32 -7.44
CA LYS A 145 9.69 13.06 -6.00
C LYS A 145 8.56 12.09 -5.61
N LYS A 146 8.81 11.23 -4.63
CA LYS A 146 7.75 10.42 -3.99
C LYS A 146 6.76 11.35 -3.28
N TYR A 147 5.49 11.24 -3.65
CA TYR A 147 4.43 12.14 -3.18
C TYR A 147 4.20 12.09 -1.66
N ILE A 148 4.34 10.89 -1.10
CA ILE A 148 4.15 10.63 0.34
C ILE A 148 5.45 10.69 1.14
N LYS A 149 6.52 11.27 0.57
CA LYS A 149 7.76 11.53 1.31
C LYS A 149 7.66 12.82 2.09
N ASP A 150 7.47 12.67 3.40
CA ASP A 150 7.28 13.75 4.35
C ASP A 150 8.54 13.96 5.22
N ILE A 151 8.67 15.17 5.76
CA ILE A 151 9.79 15.58 6.61
C ILE A 151 9.21 16.25 7.86
N VAL A 152 9.72 15.87 9.02
CA VAL A 152 9.37 16.46 10.32
C VAL A 152 10.63 16.88 11.07
N CYS A 153 10.53 17.90 11.91
CA CYS A 153 11.58 18.21 12.88
C CYS A 153 11.46 17.27 14.09
N ASN A 154 12.61 16.91 14.68
CA ASN A 154 12.61 16.25 15.97
C ASN A 154 12.19 17.26 17.07
N ILE A 155 11.15 16.93 17.84
CA ILE A 155 10.64 17.80 18.91
C ILE A 155 11.66 18.07 20.02
N HIS A 156 12.66 17.20 20.19
CA HIS A 156 13.73 17.36 21.18
C HIS A 156 14.99 18.02 20.59
N ASN A 157 15.12 18.08 19.26
CA ASN A 157 16.21 18.74 18.56
C ASN A 157 15.69 19.31 17.22
N PRO A 158 15.17 20.55 17.19
CA PRO A 158 14.50 21.11 16.01
C PRO A 158 15.36 21.18 14.73
N GLU A 159 16.68 21.22 14.86
CA GLU A 159 17.64 21.19 13.74
C GLU A 159 17.74 19.81 13.07
N GLU A 160 17.33 18.75 13.78
CA GLU A 160 17.30 17.40 13.22
C GLU A 160 16.01 17.19 12.42
N HIS A 161 16.16 17.06 11.09
CA HIS A 161 15.06 16.71 10.19
C HIS A 161 15.00 15.21 9.93
N ILE A 162 13.83 14.63 10.17
CA ILE A 162 13.55 13.21 9.94
C ILE A 162 12.66 13.10 8.72
N SER A 163 13.20 12.51 7.64
CA SER A 163 12.41 12.20 6.45
C SER A 163 11.98 10.74 6.43
N HIS A 164 10.74 10.50 6.04
CA HIS A 164 10.19 9.16 5.91
C HIS A 164 9.28 9.05 4.69
N THR A 165 9.15 7.84 4.15
CA THR A 165 8.17 7.52 3.12
C THR A 165 7.50 6.22 3.51
N PRO A 166 6.21 6.23 3.87
CA PRO A 166 5.46 5.02 4.13
C PRO A 166 5.31 4.17 2.86
N ASP A 167 5.03 2.88 3.02
CA ASP A 167 4.67 2.02 1.90
C ASP A 167 3.33 2.42 1.25
N ALA A 168 2.41 2.92 2.07
CA ALA A 168 1.20 3.58 1.60
C ALA A 168 0.58 4.50 2.65
N VAL A 169 -0.23 5.44 2.18
CA VAL A 169 -1.16 6.23 3.00
C VAL A 169 -2.57 5.98 2.49
N PHE A 170 -3.51 5.74 3.40
CA PHE A 170 -4.90 5.52 3.02
C PHE A 170 -5.87 6.08 4.06
N ALA A 171 -7.11 6.26 3.65
CA ALA A 171 -8.17 6.75 4.52
C ALA A 171 -9.39 5.84 4.45
N LEU A 172 -9.97 5.56 5.63
CA LEU A 172 -11.23 4.85 5.76
C LEU A 172 -12.29 5.80 6.31
N ALA A 173 -13.44 5.86 5.64
CA ALA A 173 -14.59 6.63 6.08
C ALA A 173 -15.69 5.73 6.62
N LYS A 174 -16.29 6.17 7.74
CA LYS A 174 -17.49 5.59 8.35
C LYS A 174 -18.40 6.73 8.77
N ASN A 175 -19.59 6.82 8.19
CA ASN A 175 -20.48 7.97 8.35
C ASN A 175 -19.74 9.27 7.97
N GLN A 176 -19.72 10.27 8.85
CA GLN A 176 -19.03 11.55 8.64
C GLN A 176 -17.59 11.58 9.21
N ALA A 177 -17.09 10.45 9.73
CA ALA A 177 -15.75 10.35 10.31
C ALA A 177 -14.79 9.65 9.34
N THR A 178 -13.63 10.27 9.11
CA THR A 178 -12.54 9.70 8.32
C THR A 178 -11.35 9.43 9.22
N GLY A 179 -10.85 8.19 9.19
CA GLY A 179 -9.60 7.79 9.84
C GLY A 179 -8.45 7.78 8.83
N LEU A 180 -7.30 8.36 9.22
CA LEU A 180 -6.05 8.33 8.45
C LEU A 180 -5.17 7.17 8.90
N PHE A 181 -4.57 6.48 7.93
CA PHE A 181 -3.72 5.33 8.16
C PHE A 181 -2.46 5.39 7.31
N PHE A 182 -1.34 5.01 7.92
CA PHE A 182 -0.06 4.79 7.25
C PHE A 182 0.25 3.30 7.31
N LEU A 183 0.81 2.74 6.24
CA LEU A 183 1.17 1.33 6.14
C LEU A 183 2.69 1.18 6.03
N GLU A 184 3.23 0.22 6.78
CA GLU A 184 4.59 -0.28 6.71
C GLU A 184 4.55 -1.82 6.65
N VAL A 185 5.20 -2.42 5.67
CA VAL A 185 5.31 -3.87 5.52
C VAL A 185 6.75 -4.29 5.82
N ASP A 186 7.01 -4.72 7.06
CA ASP A 186 8.34 -5.22 7.45
C ASP A 186 8.50 -6.69 7.04
N ARG A 187 9.40 -6.93 6.09
CA ARG A 187 9.77 -8.27 5.62
C ARG A 187 10.73 -9.01 6.55
N GLY A 188 11.05 -8.45 7.71
CA GLY A 188 12.00 -8.99 8.68
C GLY A 188 13.46 -8.72 8.33
N THR A 189 13.71 -7.91 7.30
CA THR A 189 15.06 -7.55 6.84
C THR A 189 15.56 -6.23 7.42
N GLU A 190 14.66 -5.43 8.00
CA GLU A 190 15.02 -4.13 8.54
C GLU A 190 15.73 -4.23 9.90
N VAL A 191 16.67 -3.32 10.14
CA VAL A 191 17.25 -3.12 11.46
C VAL A 191 16.18 -2.52 12.37
N ILE A 192 16.02 -3.08 13.56
CA ILE A 192 14.99 -2.64 14.53
C ILE A 192 15.50 -1.60 15.51
N SER A 193 16.79 -1.59 15.83
CA SER A 193 17.37 -0.85 16.96
C SER A 193 18.07 0.45 16.59
N ASP A 194 18.13 0.79 15.30
CA ASP A 194 18.85 1.98 14.83
C ASP A 194 17.86 3.12 14.60
N GLU A 195 18.01 4.22 15.33
CA GLU A 195 17.11 5.38 15.23
C GLU A 195 17.21 6.12 13.88
N ASN A 196 18.27 5.88 13.11
CA ASN A 196 18.52 6.54 11.83
C ASN A 196 18.17 5.68 10.61
N LYS A 197 17.79 4.40 10.80
CA LYS A 197 17.36 3.49 9.71
C LYS A 197 16.39 2.41 10.17
N GLY A 198 15.58 1.89 9.25
CA GLY A 198 14.65 0.79 9.52
C GLY A 198 13.53 1.19 10.49
N VAL A 199 13.08 0.23 11.30
CA VAL A 199 11.82 0.33 12.05
C VAL A 199 11.83 1.50 13.05
N LEU A 200 12.91 1.68 13.82
CA LEU A 200 12.93 2.71 14.86
C LEU A 200 12.99 4.12 14.28
N LYS A 201 13.61 4.32 13.11
CA LYS A 201 13.52 5.58 12.37
C LYS A 201 12.08 5.90 11.96
N SER A 202 11.36 4.91 11.43
CA SER A 202 9.94 5.07 11.05
C SER A 202 9.08 5.39 12.27
N VAL A 203 9.31 4.70 13.39
CA VAL A 203 8.64 4.98 14.68
C VAL A 203 8.95 6.41 15.15
N LYS A 204 10.23 6.80 15.18
CA LYS A 204 10.68 8.16 15.52
C LYS A 204 9.99 9.20 14.65
N PHE A 205 9.88 8.96 13.34
CA PHE A 205 9.15 9.81 12.42
C PHE A 205 7.68 9.93 12.82
N TYR A 206 6.95 8.83 12.99
CA TYR A 206 5.52 8.86 13.30
C TYR A 206 5.21 9.52 14.65
N LEU A 207 6.05 9.31 15.66
CA LEU A 207 5.91 9.94 16.97
C LEU A 207 6.03 11.47 16.87
N ASN A 208 7.01 11.97 16.11
CA ASN A 208 7.14 13.40 15.82
C ASN A 208 5.99 13.91 14.94
N TYR A 209 5.62 13.17 13.90
CA TYR A 209 4.55 13.53 12.98
C TYR A 209 3.19 13.69 13.68
N PHE A 210 2.93 12.83 14.67
CA PHE A 210 1.76 12.93 15.53
C PHE A 210 1.77 14.21 16.37
N LYS A 211 2.90 14.55 16.98
CA LYS A 211 3.05 15.74 17.83
C LYS A 211 2.98 17.05 17.05
N THR A 212 3.58 17.11 15.86
CA THR A 212 3.56 18.33 15.04
C THR A 212 2.23 18.55 14.31
N GLY A 213 1.39 17.51 14.19
CA GLY A 213 0.16 17.59 13.43
C GLY A 213 0.35 17.66 11.91
N SER A 214 1.58 17.48 11.41
CA SER A 214 1.88 17.67 9.99
C SER A 214 1.19 16.65 9.06
N TYR A 215 0.62 15.56 9.61
CA TYR A 215 -0.25 14.61 8.90
C TYR A 215 -1.55 15.21 8.39
N GLN A 216 -1.93 16.39 8.86
CA GLN A 216 -3.15 17.07 8.41
C GLN A 216 -3.12 17.46 6.93
N ARG A 217 -1.95 17.46 6.27
CA ARG A 217 -1.85 17.71 4.82
C ARG A 217 -2.72 16.78 3.98
N TYR A 218 -2.96 15.55 4.45
CA TYR A 218 -3.72 14.54 3.72
C TYR A 218 -5.24 14.82 3.69
N GLN A 219 -5.72 15.89 4.36
CA GLN A 219 -7.11 16.31 4.26
C GLN A 219 -7.49 16.67 2.83
N THR A 220 -6.57 17.33 2.12
CA THR A 220 -6.73 17.72 0.72
C THR A 220 -6.79 16.48 -0.18
N ASP A 221 -5.88 15.52 0.06
CA ASP A 221 -5.80 14.27 -0.70
C ASP A 221 -7.09 13.44 -0.62
N PHE A 222 -7.67 13.36 0.58
CA PHE A 222 -8.85 12.54 0.85
C PHE A 222 -10.15 13.35 0.89
N ASN A 223 -10.09 14.65 0.55
CA ASN A 223 -11.20 15.59 0.53
C ASN A 223 -12.11 15.47 1.77
N CYS A 224 -11.55 15.64 2.96
CA CYS A 224 -12.27 15.44 4.21
C CYS A 224 -11.98 16.51 5.27
N ASN A 225 -12.79 16.51 6.32
CA ASN A 225 -12.56 17.32 7.52
C ASN A 225 -11.23 16.95 8.20
N PRO A 226 -10.73 17.82 9.10
CA PRO A 226 -9.51 17.53 9.84
C PRO A 226 -9.51 16.18 10.56
N PHE A 227 -8.41 15.46 10.41
CA PHE A 227 -8.23 14.18 11.08
C PHE A 227 -8.10 14.40 12.59
N ARG A 228 -8.66 13.49 13.38
CA ARG A 228 -8.45 13.51 14.84
C ARG A 228 -7.08 12.93 15.25
N GLY A 229 -6.37 12.36 14.29
CA GLY A 229 -5.13 11.61 14.45
C GLY A 229 -5.00 10.58 13.32
N PHE A 230 -4.03 9.69 13.43
CA PHE A 230 -3.83 8.59 12.48
C PHE A 230 -3.52 7.27 13.18
N ARG A 231 -3.35 6.20 12.41
CA ARG A 231 -2.68 4.97 12.87
C ARG A 231 -1.54 4.62 11.92
N ALA A 232 -0.38 4.31 12.46
CA ALA A 232 0.72 3.70 11.69
C ALA A 232 0.63 2.19 11.86
N LEU A 233 0.36 1.48 10.78
CA LEU A 233 0.13 0.04 10.73
C LEU A 233 1.37 -0.66 10.21
N PHE A 234 2.00 -1.46 11.06
CA PHE A 234 3.13 -2.29 10.73
C PHE A 234 2.67 -3.74 10.56
N VAL A 235 2.83 -4.27 9.36
CA VAL A 235 2.60 -5.68 9.05
C VAL A 235 3.95 -6.38 9.02
N THR A 236 4.16 -7.35 9.91
CA THR A 236 5.47 -8.01 10.11
C THR A 236 5.38 -9.52 9.86
N THR A 237 6.52 -10.19 9.88
CA THR A 237 6.63 -11.62 9.56
C THR A 237 6.15 -12.56 10.67
N SER A 238 6.21 -12.17 11.94
CA SER A 238 5.94 -13.10 13.06
C SER A 238 5.64 -12.39 14.38
N ALA A 239 4.99 -13.10 15.30
CA ALA A 239 4.77 -12.65 16.68
C ALA A 239 6.09 -12.33 17.41
N THR A 240 7.13 -13.14 17.23
CA THR A 240 8.47 -12.88 17.81
C THR A 240 9.04 -11.57 17.28
N ARG A 241 8.92 -11.30 15.98
CA ARG A 241 9.36 -10.03 15.38
C ARG A 241 8.61 -8.84 15.99
N ILE A 242 7.31 -8.96 16.22
CA ILE A 242 6.50 -7.94 16.89
C ILE A 242 6.98 -7.71 18.32
N ALA A 243 7.22 -8.77 19.10
CA ALA A 243 7.69 -8.66 20.48
C ALA A 243 9.03 -7.92 20.56
N ASN A 244 10.00 -8.28 19.71
CA ASN A 244 11.30 -7.62 19.66
C ASN A 244 11.18 -6.13 19.28
N ILE A 245 10.29 -5.79 18.34
CA ILE A 245 10.05 -4.39 17.97
C ILE A 245 9.43 -3.62 19.15
N ARG A 246 8.42 -4.19 19.83
CA ARG A 246 7.77 -3.57 21.00
C ARG A 246 8.77 -3.33 22.14
N GLU A 247 9.68 -4.27 22.39
CA GLU A 247 10.74 -4.13 23.40
C GLU A 247 11.74 -3.01 23.06
N VAL A 248 12.10 -2.85 21.78
CA VAL A 248 12.96 -1.73 21.37
C VAL A 248 12.21 -0.39 21.51
N ILE A 249 10.93 -0.34 21.13
CA ILE A 249 10.12 0.89 21.21
C ILE A 249 9.81 1.28 22.67
N SER A 250 9.65 0.32 23.59
CA SER A 250 9.42 0.65 25.01
C SER A 250 10.61 1.40 25.59
N ASN A 251 11.83 1.03 25.21
CA ASN A 251 13.07 1.68 25.62
C ASN A 251 13.37 2.99 24.87
N PHE A 252 12.60 3.33 23.84
CA PHE A 252 12.79 4.56 23.07
C PHE A 252 12.34 5.79 23.90
N PRO A 253 13.18 6.84 24.04
CA PRO A 253 12.92 7.98 24.92
C PRO A 253 11.86 8.92 24.33
N PHE A 254 10.60 8.50 24.41
CA PHE A 254 9.42 9.25 23.98
C PHE A 254 8.23 8.93 24.89
N GLU A 255 7.28 9.85 25.02
CA GLU A 255 6.06 9.64 25.81
C GLU A 255 5.31 8.35 25.40
N GLU A 256 4.76 7.62 26.37
CA GLU A 256 4.06 6.34 26.13
C GLU A 256 2.75 6.52 25.33
N LYS A 257 1.97 7.57 25.62
CA LYS A 257 0.64 7.74 25.02
C LYS A 257 0.66 7.82 23.47
N PRO A 258 1.59 8.56 22.83
CA PRO A 258 1.79 8.52 21.38
C PRO A 258 2.14 7.15 20.79
N LYS A 259 2.79 6.25 21.55
CA LYS A 259 3.14 4.90 21.07
C LYS A 259 1.90 4.04 20.77
N ARG A 260 0.75 4.34 21.40
CA ARG A 260 -0.53 3.65 21.18
C ARG A 260 -1.17 3.87 19.80
N PHE A 261 -0.64 4.80 19.00
CA PHE A 261 -1.08 5.05 17.63
C PHE A 261 -0.33 4.21 16.59
N ILE A 262 0.72 3.50 17.02
CA ILE A 262 1.51 2.59 16.18
C ILE A 262 1.06 1.16 16.48
N TRP A 263 0.57 0.46 15.47
CA TRP A 263 -0.06 -0.85 15.60
C TRP A 263 0.67 -1.90 14.78
N PHE A 264 0.74 -3.12 15.30
CA PHE A 264 1.43 -4.25 14.71
C PHE A 264 0.49 -5.44 14.47
N THR A 265 0.69 -6.14 13.36
CA THR A 265 0.11 -7.46 13.12
C THR A 265 1.02 -8.32 12.26
N GLU A 266 0.70 -9.61 12.12
CA GLU A 266 1.43 -10.55 11.26
C GLU A 266 0.86 -10.56 9.84
N GLN A 267 1.70 -10.73 8.82
CA GLN A 267 1.29 -10.83 7.42
C GLN A 267 0.20 -11.88 7.19
N LYS A 268 0.25 -13.02 7.90
CA LYS A 268 -0.75 -14.09 7.79
C LYS A 268 -2.18 -13.65 8.16
N ASN A 269 -2.31 -12.57 8.94
CA ASN A 269 -3.58 -12.00 9.37
C ASN A 269 -4.14 -10.98 8.35
N ILE A 270 -3.41 -10.64 7.30
CA ILE A 270 -3.85 -9.70 6.27
C ILE A 270 -4.53 -10.47 5.13
N ASN A 271 -5.85 -10.57 5.21
CA ASN A 271 -6.69 -11.10 4.13
C ASN A 271 -8.12 -10.55 4.28
N PRO A 272 -8.99 -10.71 3.25
CA PRO A 272 -10.34 -10.15 3.29
C PRO A 272 -11.21 -10.58 4.47
N LYS A 273 -10.94 -11.74 5.09
CA LYS A 273 -11.74 -12.26 6.21
C LYS A 273 -11.32 -11.66 7.55
N THR A 274 -10.06 -11.26 7.69
CA THR A 274 -9.46 -10.91 8.99
C THR A 274 -8.98 -9.47 9.11
N ILE A 275 -8.84 -8.72 8.01
CA ILE A 275 -8.26 -7.36 8.04
C ILE A 275 -8.96 -6.37 8.99
N PHE A 276 -10.27 -6.55 9.20
CA PHE A 276 -11.10 -5.73 10.10
C PHE A 276 -11.42 -6.43 11.44
N GLN A 277 -10.78 -7.56 11.73
CA GLN A 277 -10.89 -8.24 13.02
C GLN A 277 -9.87 -7.69 14.02
N ASP A 278 -9.95 -8.17 15.27
CA ASP A 278 -9.09 -7.73 16.37
C ASP A 278 -7.69 -8.35 16.27
N ILE A 279 -6.96 -8.00 15.19
CA ILE A 279 -5.65 -8.57 14.84
C ILE A 279 -4.48 -7.66 15.21
N TRP A 280 -4.75 -6.42 15.61
CA TRP A 280 -3.74 -5.39 15.84
C TRP A 280 -3.36 -5.29 17.32
N GLN A 281 -2.07 -5.11 17.61
CA GLN A 281 -1.53 -4.81 18.95
C GLN A 281 -0.83 -3.45 18.90
N THR A 282 -0.83 -2.67 19.98
CA THR A 282 -0.10 -1.40 20.00
C THR A 282 1.41 -1.60 20.19
N ALA A 283 2.17 -0.54 19.94
CA ALA A 283 3.60 -0.49 20.24
C ALA A 283 3.90 -0.39 21.74
N ASP A 284 2.93 0.07 22.54
CA ASP A 284 3.02 0.11 24.00
C ASP A 284 3.15 -1.33 24.52
N ALA A 285 4.29 -1.66 25.14
CA ALA A 285 4.60 -3.02 25.57
C ALA A 285 3.68 -3.51 26.72
N GLU A 286 3.11 -2.58 27.49
CA GLU A 286 2.22 -2.89 28.61
C GLU A 286 0.77 -3.09 28.19
N ASP A 287 0.42 -2.69 26.95
CA ASP A 287 -0.92 -2.85 26.41
C ASP A 287 -1.10 -4.20 25.72
N ASN A 288 -1.83 -5.09 26.37
CA ASN A 288 -2.13 -6.44 25.88
C ASN A 288 -3.45 -6.55 25.10
N ASN A 289 -4.13 -5.42 24.85
CA ASN A 289 -5.39 -5.42 24.12
C ASN A 289 -5.18 -5.71 22.62
N ARG A 290 -6.27 -6.15 21.99
CA ARG A 290 -6.37 -6.30 20.54
C ARG A 290 -7.31 -5.24 19.96
N TYR A 291 -6.93 -4.73 18.80
CA TYR A 291 -7.62 -3.65 18.12
C TYR A 291 -7.97 -4.05 16.69
N ARG A 292 -8.93 -3.33 16.12
CA ARG A 292 -9.33 -3.40 14.71
C ARG A 292 -9.29 -2.02 14.09
N ILE A 293 -9.06 -1.95 12.78
CA ILE A 293 -9.25 -0.73 12.01
C ILE A 293 -10.74 -0.63 11.61
N GLY A 294 -11.37 0.54 11.77
CA GLY A 294 -12.77 0.81 11.36
C GLY A 294 -13.89 0.57 12.39
#